data_AF-A0A4Q2ZC34-F1
#
_entry.id   AF-A0A4Q2ZC34-F1
#
_cell.length_a   1.000
_cell.length_b   1.000
_cell.length_c   1.000
_cell.angle_alpha   90.00
_cell.angle_beta   90.00
_cell.angle_gamma   90.00
#
_symmetry.space_group_name_H-M   'P 1'
#
loop_
_entity.id
_entity.type
_entity.pdbx_description
1 polymer ?
#
loop_
_entity_poly.entity_id
_entity_poly.type
_entity_poly.pdbx_seq_one_letter_code
_entity_poly.pdbx_strand_id
1 'polypeptide(L)'
;MPSHRAAGLVAGLLWLASLWLPAISLAARHADMDLQAFEQNGWWLLTAGWVGIFSGQPAWLANLLVIGLVPTLLMGKQPPWWVSLACAALSLLSLALPGTTIHFDGGPYRVVAFDIGYWLWLLAAQIPALLMLTELNVRRRAK
;
A
#
# COMPACT_ATOMS: atom_id res chain seq x y z
N MET A 1 -13.02 -8.37 20.91
CA MET A 1 -12.08 -7.34 20.39
C MET A 1 -11.37 -7.93 19.18
N PRO A 2 -11.14 -7.18 18.09
CA PRO A 2 -10.38 -7.69 16.96
C PRO A 2 -8.97 -8.09 17.43
N SER A 3 -8.49 -9.26 17.02
CA SER A 3 -7.12 -9.68 17.33
C SER A 3 -6.16 -8.82 16.51
N HIS A 4 -5.24 -8.09 17.17
CA HIS A 4 -4.16 -7.35 16.53
C HIS A 4 -3.40 -8.23 15.53
N ARG A 5 -3.20 -9.51 15.86
CA ARG A 5 -2.53 -10.47 14.97
C ARG A 5 -3.31 -10.73 13.70
N ALA A 6 -4.63 -10.88 13.81
CA ALA A 6 -5.49 -11.05 12.64
C ALA A 6 -5.49 -9.78 11.76
N ALA A 7 -5.56 -8.60 12.36
CA ALA A 7 -5.44 -7.34 11.63
C ALA A 7 -4.08 -7.21 10.92
N GLY A 8 -2.98 -7.57 11.60
CA GLY A 8 -1.64 -7.61 11.01
C GLY A 8 -1.53 -8.60 9.86
N LEU A 9 -2.12 -9.79 9.98
CA LEU A 9 -2.14 -10.80 8.92
C LEU A 9 -2.90 -10.30 7.69
N VAL A 10 -4.10 -9.76 7.88
CA VAL A 10 -4.91 -9.21 6.77
C VAL A 10 -4.18 -8.05 6.10
N ALA A 11 -3.69 -7.07 6.88
CA ALA A 11 -2.94 -5.95 6.34
C ALA A 11 -1.69 -6.39 5.58
N GLY A 12 -0.94 -7.34 6.13
CA GLY A 12 0.26 -7.90 5.50
C GLY A 12 -0.05 -8.61 4.19
N LEU A 13 -1.10 -9.45 4.14
CA LEU A 13 -1.50 -10.16 2.92
C LEU A 13 -1.96 -9.19 1.83
N LEU A 14 -2.79 -8.20 2.19
CA LEU A 14 -3.25 -7.17 1.25
C LEU A 14 -2.07 -6.36 0.70
N TRP A 15 -1.15 -5.96 1.58
CA TRP A 15 0.04 -5.21 1.19
C TRP A 15 0.97 -6.04 0.29
N LEU A 16 1.26 -7.29 0.64
CA LEU A 16 2.06 -8.17 -0.22
C LEU A 16 1.39 -8.36 -1.58
N ALA A 17 0.10 -8.68 -1.62
CA ALA A 17 -0.64 -8.82 -2.88
C ALA A 17 -0.58 -7.53 -3.72
N SER A 18 -0.63 -6.35 -3.08
CA SER A 18 -0.55 -5.06 -3.76
C SER A 18 0.77 -4.82 -4.50
N LEU A 19 1.86 -5.46 -4.07
CA LEU A 19 3.16 -5.35 -4.73
C LEU A 19 3.18 -6.14 -6.04
N TRP A 20 2.62 -7.35 -6.03
CA TRP A 20 2.69 -8.28 -7.17
C TRP A 20 1.60 -8.06 -8.22
N LEU A 21 0.41 -7.64 -7.80
CA LEU A 21 -0.75 -7.51 -8.70
C LEU A 21 -0.57 -6.49 -9.84
N PRO A 22 0.09 -5.33 -9.67
CA PRO A 22 0.38 -4.44 -10.78
C PRO A 22 1.27 -5.09 -11.84
N ALA A 23 2.29 -5.86 -11.44
CA ALA A 23 3.15 -6.58 -12.36
C ALA A 23 2.39 -7.68 -13.13
N ILE A 24 1.53 -8.45 -12.43
CA ILE A 24 0.68 -9.48 -13.05
C ILE A 24 -0.34 -8.83 -14.01
N SER A 25 -0.97 -7.73 -13.61
CA SER A 25 -1.98 -7.04 -14.41
C SER A 25 -1.35 -6.45 -15.68
N LEU A 26 -0.12 -5.94 -15.59
CA LEU A 26 0.62 -5.47 -16.75
C LEU A 26 0.98 -6.61 -17.70
N ALA A 27 1.43 -7.75 -17.16
CA ALA A 27 1.73 -8.97 -17.93
C ALA A 27 0.50 -9.44 -18.72
N ALA A 28 -0.65 -9.49 -18.06
CA ALA A 28 -1.90 -9.96 -18.66
C ALA A 28 -2.41 -9.01 -19.75
N ARG A 29 -2.25 -7.69 -19.56
CA ARG A 29 -2.67 -6.67 -20.54
C ARG A 29 -1.76 -6.61 -21.77
N HIS A 30 -0.55 -7.14 -21.67
CA HIS A 30 0.43 -7.16 -22.75
C HIS A 30 0.95 -8.58 -22.92
N ALA A 31 0.05 -9.55 -23.09
CA ALA A 31 0.41 -10.94 -23.34
C ALA A 31 1.27 -11.10 -24.63
N ASP A 32 1.27 -10.07 -25.49
CA ASP A 32 2.09 -9.97 -26.69
C ASP A 32 3.43 -9.22 -26.48
N MET A 33 3.72 -8.73 -25.27
CA MET A 33 5.03 -8.13 -24.95
C MET A 33 6.10 -9.23 -24.93
N ASP A 34 7.21 -8.96 -25.60
CA ASP A 34 8.39 -9.82 -25.57
C ASP A 34 8.83 -10.11 -24.12
N LEU A 35 9.15 -11.37 -23.83
CA LEU A 35 9.47 -11.84 -22.46
C LEU A 35 10.63 -11.05 -21.85
N GLN A 36 11.59 -10.60 -22.68
CA GLN A 36 12.69 -9.73 -22.24
C GLN A 36 12.21 -8.33 -21.79
N ALA A 37 11.22 -7.75 -22.46
CA ALA A 37 10.65 -6.46 -22.08
C ALA A 37 9.86 -6.59 -20.77
N PHE A 38 9.14 -7.72 -20.57
CA PHE A 38 8.45 -7.99 -19.32
C PHE A 38 9.41 -8.19 -18.13
N GLU A 39 10.50 -8.94 -18.32
CA GLU A 39 11.51 -9.13 -17.27
C GLU A 39 12.19 -7.81 -16.87
N GLN A 40 12.51 -6.93 -17.81
CA GLN A 40 13.10 -5.62 -17.49
C GLN A 40 12.08 -4.65 -16.86
N ASN A 41 10.82 -4.66 -17.33
CA ASN A 41 9.80 -3.70 -16.91
C ASN A 41 8.98 -4.12 -15.68
N GLY A 42 8.85 -5.43 -15.41
CA GLY A 42 8.06 -5.97 -14.30
C GLY A 42 8.71 -5.73 -12.93
N TRP A 43 10.02 -5.94 -12.83
CA TRP A 43 10.80 -5.57 -11.62
C TRP A 43 10.85 -4.06 -11.42
N TRP A 44 10.92 -3.30 -12.50
CA TRP A 44 10.78 -1.85 -12.46
C TRP A 44 9.40 -1.44 -11.92
N LEU A 45 8.29 -2.08 -12.31
CA LEU A 45 6.96 -1.76 -11.76
C LEU A 45 6.82 -2.08 -10.26
N LEU A 46 7.36 -3.23 -9.83
CA LEU A 46 7.41 -3.64 -8.42
C LEU A 46 8.20 -2.62 -7.58
N THR A 47 9.31 -2.12 -8.14
CA THR A 47 10.14 -1.10 -7.51
C THR A 47 9.58 0.31 -7.72
N ALA A 48 8.77 0.57 -8.73
CA ALA A 48 8.24 1.89 -9.08
C ALA A 48 7.36 2.49 -7.97
N GLY A 49 6.59 1.65 -7.28
CA GLY A 49 5.87 2.06 -6.07
C GLY A 49 6.80 2.46 -4.92
N TRP A 50 8.05 2.00 -4.91
CA TRP A 50 9.09 2.46 -3.99
C TRP A 50 9.88 3.64 -4.55
N VAL A 51 10.08 3.70 -5.87
CA VAL A 51 10.74 4.80 -6.58
C VAL A 51 9.97 6.10 -6.41
N GLY A 52 8.64 6.04 -6.25
CA GLY A 52 7.84 7.19 -5.88
C GLY A 52 8.39 7.95 -4.65
N ILE A 53 8.98 7.26 -3.67
CA ILE A 53 9.65 7.90 -2.52
C ILE A 53 10.81 8.79 -3.00
N PHE A 54 11.64 8.28 -3.90
CA PHE A 54 12.79 8.98 -4.47
C PHE A 54 12.39 10.04 -5.51
N SER A 55 11.21 9.91 -6.10
CA SER A 55 10.61 10.90 -7.02
C SER A 55 9.82 11.99 -6.29
N GLY A 56 9.97 12.13 -4.96
CA GLY A 56 9.33 13.20 -4.19
C GLY A 56 7.82 13.03 -4.00
N GLN A 57 7.29 11.81 -4.14
CA GLN A 57 5.87 11.52 -3.95
C GLN A 57 5.63 11.02 -2.52
N PRO A 58 5.12 11.87 -1.61
CA PRO A 58 5.07 11.56 -0.18
C PRO A 58 4.11 10.41 0.16
N ALA A 59 3.13 10.12 -0.70
CA ALA A 59 2.15 9.07 -0.44
C ALA A 59 2.80 7.68 -0.29
N TRP A 60 3.91 7.43 -0.99
CA TRP A 60 4.63 6.17 -0.92
C TRP A 60 5.42 5.98 0.38
N LEU A 61 5.60 7.02 1.19
CA LEU A 61 6.14 6.87 2.55
C LEU A 61 5.26 5.98 3.42
N ALA A 62 3.98 5.80 3.07
CA ALA A 62 3.11 4.84 3.74
C ALA A 62 3.67 3.40 3.65
N ASN A 63 4.40 3.02 2.61
CA ASN A 63 5.04 1.70 2.51
C ASN A 63 6.05 1.45 3.63
N LEU A 64 6.88 2.45 3.95
CA LEU A 64 7.85 2.36 5.05
C LEU A 64 7.15 2.19 6.40
N LEU A 65 6.00 2.84 6.57
CA LEU A 65 5.20 2.70 7.77
C LEU A 65 4.51 1.34 7.85
N VAL A 66 3.99 0.81 6.74
CA VAL A 66 3.40 -0.54 6.68
C VAL A 66 4.43 -1.61 7.06
N ILE A 67 5.69 -1.48 6.63
CA ILE A 67 6.80 -2.37 7.03
C ILE A 67 6.97 -2.44 8.55
N GLY A 68 6.77 -1.34 9.28
CA GLY A 68 6.86 -1.34 10.75
C GLY A 68 5.56 -1.77 11.43
N LEU A 69 4.42 -1.32 10.90
CA LEU A 69 3.09 -1.53 11.49
C LEU A 69 2.65 -2.99 11.40
N VAL A 70 2.84 -3.65 10.26
CA VAL A 70 2.40 -5.05 10.06
C VAL A 70 3.09 -6.01 11.03
N PRO A 71 4.44 -6.05 11.16
CA PRO A 71 5.11 -6.89 12.16
C PRO A 71 4.68 -6.57 13.59
N THR A 72 4.50 -5.29 13.92
CA THR A 72 4.03 -4.87 15.26
C THR A 72 2.66 -5.49 15.58
N LEU A 73 1.73 -5.42 14.63
CA LEU A 73 0.41 -6.03 14.75
C LEU A 73 0.48 -7.57 14.79
N LEU A 74 1.33 -8.20 13.98
CA LEU A 74 1.56 -9.65 13.97
C LEU A 74 2.13 -10.16 15.31
N MET A 75 2.94 -9.36 16.00
CA MET A 75 3.39 -9.64 17.37
C MET A 75 2.27 -9.51 18.40
N GLY A 76 1.09 -9.02 18.02
CA GLY A 76 -0.04 -8.75 18.90
C GLY A 76 0.12 -7.44 19.69
N LYS A 77 1.02 -6.55 19.26
CA LYS A 77 1.28 -5.27 19.92
C LYS A 77 0.46 -4.17 19.28
N GLN A 78 0.05 -3.20 20.08
CA GLN A 78 -0.58 -1.99 19.60
C GLN A 78 0.50 -1.01 19.10
N PRO A 79 0.48 -0.63 17.81
CA PRO A 79 1.38 0.41 17.32
C PRO A 79 1.02 1.79 17.91
N PRO A 80 1.97 2.74 17.95
CA PRO A 80 1.66 4.11 18.36
C PRO A 80 0.56 4.71 17.47
N TRP A 81 -0.40 5.39 18.09
CA TRP A 81 -1.58 5.92 17.43
C TRP A 81 -1.23 6.89 16.28
N TRP A 82 -0.22 7.74 16.49
CA TRP A 82 0.21 8.74 15.52
C TRP A 82 0.87 8.10 14.29
N VAL A 83 1.57 6.97 14.45
CA VAL A 83 2.16 6.23 13.31
C VAL A 83 1.06 5.63 12.44
N SER A 84 0.03 5.08 13.08
CA SER A 84 -1.13 4.50 12.40
C SER A 84 -1.90 5.57 11.61
N LEU A 85 -2.13 6.75 12.21
CA LEU A 85 -2.76 7.88 11.53
C LEU A 85 -1.89 8.45 10.41
N ALA A 86 -0.56 8.58 10.62
CA ALA A 86 0.35 9.05 9.60
C ALA A 86 0.36 8.12 8.37
N CYS A 87 0.38 6.80 8.59
CA CYS A 87 0.28 5.81 7.51
C CYS A 87 -1.02 5.96 6.72
N ALA A 88 -2.15 6.06 7.43
CA ALA A 88 -3.44 6.26 6.81
C ALA A 88 -3.50 7.57 6.00
N ALA A 89 -3.04 8.67 6.58
CA ALA A 89 -3.05 9.98 5.92
C ALA A 89 -2.12 10.01 4.69
N LEU A 90 -0.89 9.51 4.81
CA LEU A 90 0.06 9.45 3.69
C LEU A 90 -0.50 8.61 2.55
N SER A 91 -1.09 7.45 2.84
CA SER A 91 -1.69 6.63 1.77
C SER A 91 -2.86 7.35 1.08
N LEU A 92 -3.70 8.08 1.82
CA LEU A 92 -4.81 8.87 1.26
C LEU A 92 -4.34 10.07 0.43
N LEU A 93 -3.15 10.62 0.69
CA LEU A 93 -2.59 11.69 -0.17
C LEU A 93 -2.43 11.23 -1.63
N SER A 94 -2.29 9.92 -1.88
CA SER A 94 -2.25 9.38 -3.24
C SER A 94 -3.52 9.65 -4.05
N LEU A 95 -4.67 9.88 -3.39
CA LEU A 95 -5.94 10.22 -4.06
C LEU A 95 -6.00 11.69 -4.49
N ALA A 96 -5.26 12.57 -3.80
CA ALA A 96 -5.28 14.01 -4.03
C ALA A 96 -4.12 14.48 -4.92
N LEU A 97 -3.01 13.73 -4.96
CA LEU A 97 -1.81 14.12 -5.69
C LEU A 97 -1.82 13.50 -7.10
N PRO A 98 -1.77 14.31 -8.19
CA PRO A 98 -1.65 13.81 -9.56
C PRO A 98 -0.31 13.11 -9.84
N GLY A 99 0.61 13.15 -8.87
CA GLY A 99 1.97 12.63 -8.95
C GLY A 99 2.11 11.12 -8.95
N THR A 100 1.06 10.31 -8.77
CA THR A 100 1.13 8.83 -8.89
C THR A 100 1.27 8.34 -10.35
N THR A 101 1.82 9.17 -11.22
CA THR A 101 1.94 8.95 -12.65
C THR A 101 3.44 8.86 -13.00
N ILE A 102 3.95 7.66 -13.32
CA ILE A 102 5.33 7.51 -13.84
C ILE A 102 5.23 7.42 -15.36
N HIS A 103 5.97 8.26 -16.05
CA HIS A 103 5.92 8.30 -17.50
C HIS A 103 6.77 7.14 -18.04
N PHE A 104 6.22 6.39 -19.00
CA PHE A 104 6.93 5.34 -19.74
C PHE A 104 6.65 5.51 -21.23
N ASP A 105 7.65 5.26 -22.08
CA ASP A 105 7.63 5.31 -23.56
C ASP A 105 6.35 5.86 -24.22
N GLY A 106 6.27 7.18 -24.35
CA GLY A 106 5.23 7.85 -25.15
C GLY A 106 4.00 8.36 -24.40
N GLY A 107 3.91 8.22 -23.07
CA GLY A 107 2.82 8.86 -22.32
C GLY A 107 2.86 8.72 -20.80
N PRO A 108 1.98 9.45 -20.10
CA PRO A 108 1.78 9.30 -18.67
C PRO A 108 1.16 7.93 -18.39
N TYR A 109 1.99 6.95 -18.00
CA TYR A 109 1.48 5.75 -17.35
C TYR A 109 1.14 6.16 -15.92
N ARG A 110 -0.14 6.38 -15.67
CA ARG A 110 -0.61 6.46 -14.28
C ARG A 110 -0.20 5.15 -13.62
N VAL A 111 0.80 5.20 -12.76
CA VAL A 111 1.31 4.02 -12.06
C VAL A 111 0.17 3.59 -11.21
N VAL A 112 -0.52 2.58 -11.71
CA VAL A 112 -1.71 2.07 -11.06
C VAL A 112 -2.84 3.10 -11.00
N ALA A 113 -3.29 3.62 -12.16
CA ALA A 113 -4.66 4.14 -12.25
C ALA A 113 -5.65 3.02 -11.88
N PHE A 114 -6.02 2.95 -10.60
CA PHE A 114 -7.14 2.18 -10.08
C PHE A 114 -7.14 0.67 -10.33
N ASP A 115 -5.99 0.05 -10.63
CA ASP A 115 -5.91 -1.40 -10.66
C ASP A 115 -5.99 -1.97 -9.24
N ILE A 116 -6.40 -3.23 -9.14
CA ILE A 116 -6.72 -3.86 -7.86
C ILE A 116 -5.58 -3.78 -6.84
N GLY A 117 -4.31 -3.79 -7.29
CA GLY A 117 -3.14 -3.61 -6.43
C GLY A 117 -3.16 -2.31 -5.63
N TYR A 118 -3.50 -1.17 -6.26
CA TYR A 118 -3.54 0.13 -5.57
C TYR A 118 -4.59 0.16 -4.45
N TRP A 119 -5.77 -0.41 -4.72
CA TRP A 119 -6.83 -0.46 -3.73
C TRP A 119 -6.49 -1.38 -2.54
N LEU A 120 -5.82 -2.50 -2.80
CA LEU A 120 -5.34 -3.39 -1.75
C LEU A 120 -4.27 -2.72 -0.89
N TRP A 121 -3.35 -1.97 -1.50
CA TRP A 121 -2.36 -1.18 -0.78
C TRP A 121 -3.02 -0.12 0.11
N LEU A 122 -3.98 0.62 -0.45
CA LEU A 122 -4.71 1.66 0.29
C LEU A 122 -5.42 1.05 1.50
N LEU A 123 -6.16 -0.06 1.30
CA LEU A 123 -6.84 -0.79 2.38
C LEU A 123 -5.85 -1.28 3.45
N ALA A 124 -4.72 -1.86 3.04
CA ALA A 124 -3.69 -2.33 3.96
C ALA A 124 -3.18 -1.20 4.88
N ALA A 125 -2.96 0.00 4.33
CA ALA A 125 -2.52 1.17 5.08
C ALA A 125 -3.59 1.74 6.04
N GLN A 126 -4.88 1.50 5.78
CA GLN A 126 -5.97 1.96 6.66
C GLN A 126 -6.21 1.06 7.88
N ILE A 127 -5.93 -0.25 7.77
CA ILE A 127 -6.24 -1.23 8.83
C ILE A 127 -5.69 -0.85 10.22
N PRO A 128 -4.43 -0.41 10.38
CA PRO A 128 -3.91 -0.01 11.69
C PRO A 128 -4.69 1.15 12.33
N ALA A 129 -5.07 2.15 11.53
CA ALA A 129 -5.85 3.30 12.01
C ALA A 129 -7.29 2.91 12.36
N LEU A 130 -7.94 2.07 11.54
CA LEU A 130 -9.29 1.57 11.81
C LEU A 130 -9.32 0.74 13.10
N LEU A 131 -8.34 -0.15 13.29
CA LEU A 131 -8.21 -0.93 14.52
C LEU A 131 -8.12 0.00 15.74
N MET A 132 -7.23 0.99 15.70
CA MET A 132 -7.08 1.99 16.76
C MET A 132 -8.41 2.71 17.07
N LEU A 133 -9.15 3.16 16.04
CA LEU A 133 -10.44 3.85 16.23
C LEU A 133 -11.49 2.94 16.87
N THR A 134 -11.55 1.66 16.48
CA THR A 134 -12.48 0.70 17.09
C THR A 134 -12.19 0.49 18.57
N GLU A 135 -10.92 0.42 18.96
CA GLU A 135 -10.53 0.25 20.36
C GLU A 135 -10.85 1.48 21.21
N LEU A 136 -10.61 2.69 20.68
CA LEU A 136 -10.98 3.93 21.34
C LEU A 136 -12.49 4.01 21.59
N ASN A 137 -13.31 3.60 20.61
CA ASN A 137 -14.76 3.58 20.75
C ASN A 137 -15.22 2.58 21.82
N VAL A 138 -14.64 1.38 21.84
CA VAL A 138 -14.95 0.36 22.86
C VAL A 138 -14.59 0.86 24.27
N ARG A 139 -13.42 1.48 24.44
CA ARG A 139 -13.00 2.05 25.74
C ARG A 139 -13.89 3.19 26.21
N ARG A 140 -14.46 3.98 25.30
CA ARG A 140 -15.42 5.06 25.63
C ARG A 140 -16.76 4.51 26.11
N ARG A 141 -17.25 3.40 25.54
CA ARG A 141 -18.53 2.78 25.92
C ARG A 141 -18.49 2.00 27.25
N ALA A 142 -17.29 1.66 27.71
CA ALA A 142 -17.08 0.93 28.96
C ALA A 142 -16.93 1.84 30.20
N LYS A 143 -16.99 3.16 29.99
CA LYS A 143 -16.99 4.19 31.04
C LYS A 143 -18.37 4.80 31.14
#